data_AF-A0A5Q4GAK1-F1
#
_entry.id   AF-A0A5Q4GAK1-F1
#
_cell.length_a   1.000
_cell.length_b   1.000
_cell.length_c   1.000
_cell.angle_alpha   90.00
_cell.angle_beta   90.00
_cell.angle_gamma   90.00
#
_symmetry.space_group_name_H-M   'P 1'
#
loop_
_entity.id
_entity.type
_entity.pdbx_description
1 polymer ?
#
loop_
_entity_poly.entity_id
_entity_poly.type
_entity_poly.pdbx_seq_one_letter_code
_entity_poly.pdbx_strand_id
1 'polypeptide(L)'
;TAPVIYSLGQQFGFGFPLLAAHLFVFFFGILADDTPPVGLAAYAAAAIARSNPIRTGIQGFTYDMRTAILPFMFIFNTRLLLFGVDTFLDGLWVFLSAVLGMLAFGAGTQRYMLTKTRWYEQIVLLAIAVMLIQPTFLTDAIGIALVVLILLAQRHRMRLAAAA
;
A
#
# COMPACT_ATOMS: atom_id res chain seq x y z
N THR A 1 19.46 -13.50 2.06
CA THR A 1 18.09 -13.21 2.57
C THR A 1 17.02 -13.76 1.64
N ALA A 2 16.99 -13.42 0.34
CA ALA A 2 15.99 -13.95 -0.59
C ALA A 2 15.91 -15.49 -0.68
N PRO A 3 17.04 -16.25 -0.73
CA PRO A 3 16.98 -17.72 -0.72
C PRO A 3 16.35 -18.31 0.55
N VAL A 4 16.52 -17.65 1.70
CA VAL A 4 15.95 -18.07 2.99
C VAL A 4 14.44 -17.82 3.01
N ILE A 5 13.99 -16.65 2.55
CA ILE A 5 12.56 -16.34 2.40
C ILE A 5 11.90 -17.36 1.46
N TYR A 6 12.56 -17.67 0.34
CA TYR A 6 12.06 -18.66 -0.61
C TYR A 6 12.00 -20.08 0.00
N SER A 7 13.07 -20.56 0.66
CA SER A 7 13.09 -21.90 1.24
C SER A 7 12.05 -22.06 2.36
N LEU A 8 11.88 -21.03 3.20
CA LEU A 8 10.87 -21.03 4.25
C LEU A 8 9.46 -20.98 3.66
N GLY A 9 9.22 -20.14 2.65
CA GLY A 9 7.95 -20.10 1.93
C GLY A 9 7.54 -21.49 1.43
N GLN A 10 8.46 -22.19 0.76
CA GLN A 10 8.24 -23.56 0.29
C GLN A 10 7.96 -24.54 1.44
N GLN A 11 8.69 -24.46 2.55
CA GLN A 11 8.49 -25.31 3.73
C GLN A 11 7.10 -25.15 4.35
N PHE A 12 6.55 -23.92 4.38
CA PHE A 12 5.23 -23.61 4.92
C PHE A 12 4.10 -23.69 3.87
N GLY A 13 4.38 -24.16 2.65
CA GLY A 13 3.38 -24.32 1.59
C GLY A 13 3.04 -23.05 0.80
N PHE A 14 3.78 -21.95 1.00
CA PHE A 14 3.68 -20.71 0.23
C PHE A 14 4.69 -20.74 -0.93
N GLY A 15 4.29 -21.38 -2.03
CA GLY A 15 5.09 -21.40 -3.25
C GLY A 15 4.96 -20.10 -4.05
N PHE A 16 6.05 -19.32 -4.15
CA PHE A 16 6.15 -18.17 -5.05
C PHE A 16 7.46 -18.23 -5.85
N PRO A 17 7.56 -17.60 -7.03
CA PRO A 17 8.78 -17.59 -7.82
C PRO A 17 9.96 -16.99 -7.04
N LEU A 18 11.16 -17.52 -7.25
CA LEU A 18 12.38 -17.00 -6.63
C LEU A 18 12.61 -15.51 -6.96
N LEU A 19 12.17 -15.07 -8.14
CA LEU A 19 12.18 -13.66 -8.53
C LEU A 19 11.39 -12.78 -7.57
N ALA A 20 10.22 -13.22 -7.11
CA ALA A 20 9.40 -12.47 -6.15
C ALA A 20 10.15 -12.26 -4.82
N ALA A 21 10.89 -13.26 -4.34
CA ALA A 21 11.72 -13.14 -3.14
C ALA A 21 12.85 -12.10 -3.31
N HIS A 22 13.48 -12.07 -4.48
CA HIS A 22 14.53 -11.10 -4.78
C HIS A 22 13.97 -9.68 -4.90
N LEU A 23 12.83 -9.50 -5.59
CA LEU A 23 12.14 -8.21 -5.68
C LEU A 23 11.65 -7.73 -4.31
N PHE A 24 11.19 -8.63 -3.45
CA PHE A 24 10.79 -8.30 -2.08
C PHE A 24 11.95 -7.70 -1.28
N VAL A 25 13.10 -8.38 -1.29
CA VAL A 25 14.32 -7.89 -0.61
C VAL A 25 14.83 -6.60 -1.25
N PHE A 26 14.83 -6.51 -2.59
CA PHE A 26 15.24 -5.31 -3.32
C PHE A 26 14.37 -4.10 -2.96
N PHE A 27 13.04 -4.27 -2.93
CA PHE A 27 12.10 -3.20 -2.60
C PHE A 27 12.32 -2.69 -1.17
N PHE A 28 12.45 -3.59 -0.19
CA PHE A 28 12.75 -3.18 1.19
C PHE A 28 14.18 -2.64 1.34
N GLY A 29 15.11 -3.05 0.51
CA GLY A 29 16.44 -2.46 0.44
C GLY A 29 16.41 -0.99 0.04
N ILE A 30 15.56 -0.63 -0.92
CA ILE A 30 15.33 0.78 -1.31
C ILE A 30 14.57 1.51 -0.20
N LEU A 31 13.50 0.92 0.33
CA LEU A 31 12.70 1.55 1.38
C LEU A 31 13.48 1.76 2.69
N ALA A 32 14.49 0.93 2.97
CA ALA A 32 15.36 1.10 4.12
C ALA A 32 16.10 2.44 4.12
N ASP A 33 16.44 2.98 2.94
CA ASP A 33 17.09 4.29 2.82
C ASP A 33 16.19 5.46 3.26
N ASP A 34 14.87 5.26 3.28
CA ASP A 34 13.91 6.29 3.69
C ASP A 34 13.70 6.35 5.23
N THR A 35 14.09 5.29 5.96
CA THR A 35 13.90 5.23 7.42
C THR A 35 14.87 6.14 8.18
N PRO A 36 14.39 7.02 9.09
CA PRO A 36 15.28 7.72 10.01
C PRO A 36 16.00 6.72 10.94
N PRO A 37 17.31 6.85 11.20
CA PRO A 37 18.14 8.03 10.93
C PRO A 37 18.90 8.05 9.58
N VAL A 38 18.63 7.12 8.66
CA VAL A 38 19.37 6.97 7.40
C VAL A 38 18.95 8.00 6.36
N GLY A 39 17.64 8.15 6.11
CA GLY A 39 16.92 9.15 5.29
C GLY A 39 17.70 10.29 4.61
N LEU A 40 18.64 9.99 3.70
CA LEU A 40 19.55 10.99 3.12
C LEU A 40 18.80 12.09 2.36
N ALA A 41 17.78 11.70 1.57
CA ALA A 41 16.95 12.63 0.82
C ALA A 41 16.16 13.57 1.75
N ALA A 42 15.59 13.03 2.83
CA ALA A 42 14.86 13.82 3.81
C ALA A 42 15.77 14.81 4.56
N TYR A 43 17.04 14.45 4.80
CA TYR A 43 18.00 15.33 5.46
C TYR A 43 18.50 16.43 4.54
N ALA A 44 18.72 16.13 3.26
CA ALA A 44 18.99 17.14 2.25
C ALA A 44 17.82 18.14 2.12
N ALA A 45 16.59 17.65 2.08
CA ALA A 45 15.39 18.49 2.08
C ALA A 45 15.27 19.34 3.35
N ALA A 46 15.59 18.79 4.52
CA ALA A 46 15.58 19.51 5.79
C ALA A 46 16.61 20.65 5.84
N ALA A 47 17.80 20.46 5.24
CA ALA A 47 18.81 21.51 5.13
C ALA A 47 18.32 22.70 4.28
N ILE A 48 17.63 22.43 3.17
CA ILE A 48 17.03 23.47 2.31
C ILE A 48 15.88 24.18 3.04
N ALA A 49 15.00 23.41 3.70
CA ALA A 49 13.83 23.92 4.43
C ALA A 49 14.16 24.55 5.79
N ARG A 50 15.42 24.45 6.25
CA ARG A 50 15.90 24.87 7.59
C ARG A 50 15.08 24.24 8.72
N SER A 51 14.70 22.98 8.58
CA SER A 51 13.94 22.20 9.57
C SER A 51 14.82 21.16 10.26
N ASN A 52 14.32 20.56 11.34
CA ASN A 52 15.02 19.47 12.02
C ASN A 52 15.05 18.20 11.14
N PRO A 53 16.23 17.65 10.80
CA PRO A 53 16.35 16.50 9.88
C PRO A 53 15.58 15.26 10.31
N ILE A 54 15.63 14.92 11.61
CA ILE A 54 14.92 13.75 12.15
C ILE A 54 13.41 13.94 12.02
N ARG A 55 12.89 15.12 12.37
CA ARG A 55 11.45 15.40 12.25
C ARG A 55 10.99 15.36 10.79
N THR A 56 11.77 15.93 9.87
CA THR A 56 11.49 15.86 8.44
C THR A 56 11.52 14.42 7.94
N GLY A 57 12.50 13.62 8.34
CA GLY A 57 12.59 12.20 8.02
C GLY A 57 11.39 11.40 8.54
N ILE A 58 10.99 11.59 9.80
CA ILE A 58 9.81 10.91 10.36
C ILE A 58 8.54 11.26 9.56
N GLN A 59 8.39 12.54 9.20
CA GLN A 59 7.23 13.00 8.45
C GLN A 59 7.21 12.43 7.02
N GLY A 60 8.37 12.43 6.34
CA GLY A 60 8.56 11.84 5.02
C GLY A 60 8.26 10.34 5.03
N PHE A 61 8.91 9.60 5.92
CA PHE A 61 8.70 8.16 6.08
C PHE A 61 7.23 7.81 6.39
N THR A 62 6.55 8.62 7.20
CA THR A 62 5.12 8.40 7.48
C THR A 62 4.25 8.55 6.22
N TYR A 63 4.61 9.44 5.30
CA TYR A 63 3.91 9.59 4.03
C TYR A 63 4.25 8.48 3.04
N ASP A 64 5.50 8.03 3.03
CA ASP A 64 6.00 6.99 2.12
C ASP A 64 5.64 5.57 2.57
N MET A 65 5.26 5.37 3.84
CA MET A 65 4.79 4.11 4.40
C MET A 65 3.68 3.46 3.58
N ARG A 66 2.88 4.22 2.82
CA ARG A 66 1.88 3.68 1.88
C ARG A 66 2.44 2.69 0.86
N THR A 67 3.74 2.81 0.53
CA THR A 67 4.42 1.94 -0.43
C THR A 67 4.86 0.61 0.18
N ALA A 68 4.93 0.51 1.52
CA ALA A 68 5.41 -0.68 2.23
C ALA A 68 4.47 -1.89 2.08
N ILE A 69 3.22 -1.70 1.68
CA ILE A 69 2.27 -2.80 1.45
C ILE A 69 2.53 -3.55 0.13
N LEU A 70 3.11 -2.87 -0.88
CA LEU A 70 3.25 -3.42 -2.23
C LEU A 70 4.06 -4.74 -2.29
N PRO A 71 5.19 -4.88 -1.56
CA PRO A 71 5.91 -6.16 -1.46
C PRO A 71 5.07 -7.32 -0.97
N PHE A 72 4.17 -7.07 -0.01
CA PHE A 72 3.26 -8.09 0.48
C PHE A 72 2.21 -8.43 -0.59
N MET A 73 1.71 -7.45 -1.33
CA MET A 73 0.74 -7.71 -2.40
C MET A 73 1.34 -8.64 -3.48
N PHE A 74 2.57 -8.41 -3.95
CA PHE A 74 3.12 -9.27 -5.00
C PHE A 74 3.69 -10.61 -4.52
N ILE A 75 4.06 -10.75 -3.24
CA ILE A 75 4.53 -12.05 -2.72
C ILE A 75 3.36 -13.03 -2.54
N PHE A 76 2.18 -12.52 -2.16
CA PHE A 76 0.96 -13.31 -2.03
C PHE A 76 0.14 -13.37 -3.33
N ASN A 77 0.34 -12.44 -4.25
CA ASN A 77 -0.24 -12.45 -5.59
C ASN A 77 0.81 -12.15 -6.66
N THR A 78 1.47 -13.21 -7.12
CA THR A 78 2.57 -13.14 -8.10
C THR A 78 2.10 -12.74 -9.51
N ARG A 79 0.78 -12.73 -9.77
CA ARG A 79 0.21 -12.15 -11.00
C ARG A 79 0.51 -10.66 -11.13
N LEU A 80 0.75 -9.96 -10.02
CA LEU A 80 1.18 -8.56 -10.05
C LEU A 80 2.58 -8.40 -10.69
N LEU A 81 3.38 -9.46 -10.70
CA LEU A 81 4.66 -9.56 -11.39
C LEU A 81 4.52 -10.13 -12.81
N LEU A 82 3.30 -10.19 -13.35
CA LEU A 82 2.94 -10.80 -14.63
C LEU A 82 3.27 -12.31 -14.71
N PHE A 83 3.42 -12.98 -13.56
CA PHE A 83 3.62 -14.42 -13.52
C PHE A 83 2.28 -15.14 -13.70
N GLY A 84 2.16 -15.93 -14.78
CA GLY A 84 0.92 -16.68 -15.09
C GLY A 84 -0.25 -15.79 -15.52
N VAL A 85 0.04 -14.62 -16.10
CA VAL A 85 -0.95 -13.71 -16.67
C VAL A 85 -0.92 -13.82 -18.20
N ASP A 86 -1.91 -14.52 -18.77
CA ASP A 86 -1.95 -14.81 -20.21
C ASP A 86 -2.79 -13.80 -21.00
N THR A 87 -3.67 -13.06 -20.33
CA THR A 87 -4.61 -12.12 -20.96
C THR A 87 -4.43 -10.71 -20.41
N PHE A 88 -4.43 -9.71 -21.30
CA PHE A 88 -4.34 -8.30 -20.91
C PHE A 88 -5.40 -7.89 -19.87
N LEU A 89 -6.62 -8.41 -19.99
CA LEU A 89 -7.71 -8.15 -19.04
C LEU A 89 -7.42 -8.67 -17.62
N ASP A 90 -6.76 -9.83 -17.49
CA ASP A 90 -6.38 -10.37 -16.17
C ASP A 90 -5.29 -9.51 -15.53
N GLY A 91 -4.28 -9.11 -16.31
CA GLY A 91 -3.24 -8.19 -15.85
C GLY A 91 -3.80 -6.82 -15.45
N LEU A 92 -4.73 -6.27 -16.23
CA LEU A 92 -5.42 -5.02 -15.92
C LEU A 92 -6.27 -5.15 -14.65
N TRP A 93 -6.97 -6.26 -14.47
CA TRP A 93 -7.76 -6.51 -13.26
C TRP A 93 -6.88 -6.55 -12.00
N VAL A 94 -5.81 -7.35 -12.03
CA VAL A 94 -4.86 -7.45 -10.91
C VAL A 94 -4.22 -6.10 -10.59
N PHE A 95 -3.88 -5.32 -11.63
CA PHE A 95 -3.36 -3.96 -11.46
C PHE A 95 -4.38 -3.03 -10.78
N LEU A 96 -5.65 -3.02 -11.24
CA LEU A 96 -6.69 -2.18 -10.65
C LEU A 96 -7.00 -2.56 -9.20
N SER A 97 -7.05 -3.86 -8.88
CA SER A 97 -7.24 -4.34 -7.51
C SER A 97 -6.06 -3.95 -6.62
N ALA A 98 -4.83 -4.02 -7.13
CA ALA A 98 -3.65 -3.56 -6.39
C ALA A 98 -3.68 -2.04 -6.14
N VAL A 99 -4.01 -1.24 -7.14
CA VAL A 99 -4.19 0.21 -7.01
C VAL A 99 -5.24 0.54 -5.96
N LEU A 100 -6.38 -0.16 -5.97
CA LEU A 100 -7.43 0.03 -4.98
C LEU A 100 -6.95 -0.29 -3.56
N GLY A 101 -6.23 -1.41 -3.38
CA GLY A 101 -5.65 -1.79 -2.09
C GLY A 101 -4.63 -0.79 -1.57
N MET A 102 -3.73 -0.29 -2.45
CA MET A 102 -2.74 0.72 -2.10
C MET A 102 -3.38 2.07 -1.75
N LEU A 103 -4.42 2.49 -2.48
CA LEU A 103 -5.19 3.71 -2.18
C LEU A 103 -5.92 3.59 -0.84
N ALA A 104 -6.56 2.45 -0.57
CA ALA A 104 -7.21 2.20 0.71
C ALA A 104 -6.21 2.22 1.86
N PHE A 105 -5.04 1.59 1.68
CA PHE A 105 -3.97 1.61 2.67
C PHE A 105 -3.46 3.02 2.95
N GLY A 106 -3.16 3.79 1.89
CA GLY A 106 -2.72 5.18 2.00
C GLY A 106 -3.75 6.07 2.68
N ALA A 107 -5.02 5.97 2.29
CA ALA A 107 -6.11 6.74 2.91
C ALA A 107 -6.33 6.36 4.39
N GLY A 108 -6.16 5.08 4.72
CA GLY A 108 -6.25 4.56 6.08
C GLY A 108 -5.08 5.02 6.97
N THR A 109 -3.84 5.01 6.47
CA THR A 109 -2.67 5.44 7.25
C THR A 109 -2.62 6.96 7.40
N GLN A 110 -2.96 7.71 6.35
CA GLN A 110 -2.94 9.18 6.36
C GLN A 110 -4.20 9.81 7.00
N ARG A 111 -5.23 9.00 7.33
CA ARG A 111 -6.52 9.45 7.88
C ARG A 111 -7.20 10.53 7.03
N TYR A 112 -6.98 10.50 5.72
CA TYR A 112 -7.55 11.46 4.80
C TYR A 112 -7.76 10.81 3.44
N MET A 113 -8.90 11.09 2.81
CA MET A 113 -9.17 10.69 1.42
C MET A 113 -9.78 11.86 0.65
N LEU A 114 -11.07 12.13 0.83
CA LEU A 114 -11.72 13.39 0.39
C LEU A 114 -11.95 14.34 1.56
N THR A 115 -12.24 13.77 2.73
CA THR A 115 -12.30 14.50 4.00
C THR A 115 -11.43 13.79 5.02
N LYS A 116 -11.25 14.40 6.20
CA LYS A 116 -10.70 13.69 7.36
C LYS A 116 -11.50 12.40 7.61
N THR A 117 -10.81 11.27 7.51
CA THR A 117 -11.36 9.92 7.67
C THR A 117 -11.70 9.71 9.14
N ARG A 118 -12.93 9.24 9.43
CA ARG A 118 -13.33 8.89 10.80
C ARG A 118 -12.65 7.60 11.25
N TRP A 119 -12.54 7.36 12.54
CA TRP A 119 -11.85 6.18 13.08
C TRP A 119 -12.39 4.84 12.54
N TYR A 120 -13.71 4.74 12.33
CA TYR A 120 -14.32 3.54 11.74
C TYR A 120 -14.02 3.41 10.24
N GLU A 121 -14.03 4.51 9.48
CA GLU A 121 -13.65 4.52 8.06
C GLU A 121 -12.18 4.13 7.91
N GLN A 122 -11.33 4.56 8.84
CA GLN A 122 -9.92 4.19 8.90
C GLN A 122 -9.76 2.67 9.04
N ILE A 123 -10.45 2.06 10.01
CA ILE A 123 -10.38 0.61 10.22
C ILE A 123 -10.88 -0.14 8.99
N VAL A 124 -11.99 0.31 8.40
CA VAL A 124 -12.54 -0.31 7.18
C VAL A 124 -11.57 -0.19 6.00
N LEU A 125 -10.94 0.97 5.79
CA LEU A 125 -9.94 1.15 4.72
C LEU A 125 -8.70 0.26 4.92
N LEU A 126 -8.21 0.13 6.16
CA LEU A 126 -7.10 -0.75 6.47
C LEU A 126 -7.48 -2.23 6.32
N ALA A 127 -8.71 -2.61 6.67
CA ALA A 127 -9.23 -3.96 6.45
C ALA A 127 -9.33 -4.29 4.95
N ILE A 128 -9.80 -3.35 4.13
CA ILE A 128 -9.83 -3.49 2.66
C ILE A 128 -8.41 -3.67 2.11
N ALA A 129 -7.45 -2.88 2.58
CA ALA A 129 -6.07 -2.99 2.16
C ALA A 129 -5.47 -4.39 2.43
N VAL A 130 -5.69 -4.93 3.64
CA VAL A 130 -5.23 -6.28 4.01
C VAL A 130 -5.96 -7.35 3.18
N MET A 131 -7.27 -7.20 2.99
CA MET A 131 -8.07 -8.13 2.20
C MET A 131 -7.61 -8.19 0.74
N LEU A 132 -7.20 -7.06 0.15
CA LEU A 132 -6.74 -6.96 -1.24
C LEU A 132 -5.28 -7.38 -1.46
N ILE A 133 -4.57 -7.83 -0.41
CA ILE A 133 -3.25 -8.46 -0.56
C ILE A 133 -3.36 -9.77 -1.35
N GLN A 134 -4.46 -10.52 -1.15
CA GLN A 134 -4.79 -11.72 -1.91
C GLN A 134 -6.14 -11.54 -2.62
N PRO A 135 -6.16 -10.82 -3.75
CA PRO A 135 -7.40 -10.44 -4.40
C PRO A 135 -8.09 -11.66 -5.02
N THR A 136 -9.41 -11.67 -4.86
CA THR A 136 -10.39 -12.57 -5.47
C THR A 136 -11.52 -11.71 -6.01
N PHE A 137 -12.31 -12.21 -6.96
CA PHE A 137 -13.45 -11.44 -7.48
C PHE A 137 -14.40 -10.97 -6.36
N LEU A 138 -14.60 -11.77 -5.31
CA LEU A 138 -15.45 -11.43 -4.18
C LEU A 138 -14.82 -10.32 -3.32
N THR A 139 -13.55 -10.44 -2.95
CA THR A 139 -12.86 -9.42 -2.16
C THR A 139 -12.75 -8.11 -2.93
N ASP A 140 -12.54 -8.16 -4.24
CA ASP A 140 -12.46 -6.98 -5.08
C ASP A 140 -13.81 -6.26 -5.13
N ALA A 141 -14.91 -7.02 -5.33
CA ALA A 141 -16.25 -6.46 -5.31
C ALA A 141 -16.61 -5.83 -3.95
N ILE A 142 -16.29 -6.51 -2.84
CA ILE A 142 -16.51 -5.99 -1.48
C ILE A 142 -15.65 -4.73 -1.25
N GLY A 143 -14.38 -4.77 -1.64
CA GLY A 143 -13.44 -3.65 -1.50
C GLY A 143 -13.93 -2.42 -2.26
N ILE A 144 -14.32 -2.60 -3.53
CA ILE A 144 -14.90 -1.53 -4.35
C ILE A 144 -16.16 -0.97 -3.70
N ALA A 145 -17.10 -1.83 -3.29
CA ALA A 145 -18.35 -1.41 -2.69
C ALA A 145 -18.12 -0.57 -1.42
N LEU A 146 -17.25 -1.03 -0.52
CA LEU A 146 -16.94 -0.32 0.72
C LEU A 146 -16.20 1.00 0.46
N VAL A 147 -15.23 1.04 -0.45
CA VAL A 147 -14.55 2.28 -0.84
C VAL A 147 -15.56 3.28 -1.42
N VAL A 148 -16.45 2.84 -2.31
CA VAL A 148 -17.50 3.69 -2.88
C VAL A 148 -18.45 4.23 -1.80
N LEU A 149 -18.88 3.39 -0.86
CA LEU A 149 -19.72 3.83 0.27
C LEU A 149 -19.02 4.89 1.13
N ILE A 150 -17.73 4.70 1.43
CA ILE A 150 -16.94 5.69 2.17
C ILE A 150 -16.82 6.99 1.36
N LEU A 151 -16.54 6.91 0.05
CA LEU A 151 -16.44 8.08 -0.82
C LEU A 151 -17.76 8.85 -0.90
N LEU A 152 -18.90 8.16 -1.03
CA LEU A 152 -20.22 8.79 -1.03
C LEU A 152 -20.52 9.46 0.31
N ALA A 153 -20.23 8.79 1.43
CA ALA A 153 -20.38 9.36 2.76
C ALA A 153 -19.49 10.61 2.96
N GLN A 154 -18.24 10.57 2.49
CA GLN A 154 -17.32 11.70 2.54
C GLN A 154 -17.78 12.85 1.65
N ARG A 155 -18.23 12.56 0.42
CA ARG A 155 -18.76 13.56 -0.51
C ARG A 155 -20.01 14.25 0.03
N HIS A 156 -20.91 13.50 0.65
CA HIS A 156 -22.08 14.06 1.33
C HIS A 156 -21.67 15.01 2.45
N ARG A 157 -20.69 14.62 3.29
CA ARG A 157 -20.16 15.49 4.35
C ARG A 157 -19.45 16.74 3.83
N MET A 158 -18.68 16.64 2.74
CA MET A 158 -18.07 17.82 2.10
C MET A 158 -19.12 18.82 1.65
N ARG A 159 -20.20 18.34 1.03
CA ARG A 159 -21.29 19.20 0.55
C ARG A 159 -22.00 19.90 1.71
N LEU A 160 -22.28 19.19 2.80
CA LEU A 160 -22.88 19.78 3.99
C LEU A 160 -21.99 20.86 4.60
N ALA A 161 -20.68 20.61 4.67
CA ALA A 161 -19.72 21.58 5.19
C ALA A 161 -19.55 22.81 4.28
N ALA A 162 -19.71 22.65 2.96
CA ALA A 162 -19.64 23.76 2.00
C ALA A 162 -20.93 24.60 1.95
N ALA A 163 -22.05 24.08 2.48
CA ALA A 163 -23.33 24.76 2.53
C ALA A 163 -23.61 25.48 3.86
N ALA A 164 -22.72 25.34 4.85
CA ALA A 164 -22.76 25.98 6.16
C ALA A 164 -21.77 27.15 6.22
#